data_AF-A0AAP0LUW2-F1
#
_entry.id   AF-A0AAP0LUW2-F1
#
_cell.length_a   1.000
_cell.length_b   1.000
_cell.length_c   1.000
_cell.angle_alpha   90.00
_cell.angle_beta   90.00
_cell.angle_gamma   90.00
#
_symmetry.space_group_name_H-M   'P 1'
#
loop_
_entity.id
_entity.type
_entity.pdbx_description
1 polymer ?
#
loop_
_entity_poly.entity_id
_entity_poly.type
_entity_poly.pdbx_seq_one_letter_code
_entity_poly.pdbx_strand_id
1 'polypeptide(L)'
;MTNPWLSSFLLFLALASCYVAQKPSSASSSHDENRIIRFNYKIHVINGFKTNKNPLIIHCYSNHDDLGEHTLWMNGEFKFHFRLSMIEETRFWCDWTWGTKKKSTDVFNMAVEYHNCFPTGNCFWKTAENGIYFSNDNTNWVKRYLWPFDHVN
;
A
#
# COMPACT_ATOMS: atom_id res chain seq x y z
N MET A 1 20.54 -17.33 -84.52
CA MET A 1 19.12 -17.20 -84.93
C MET A 1 18.40 -16.44 -83.85
N THR A 2 17.87 -15.28 -84.23
CA THR A 2 17.15 -14.32 -83.39
C THR A 2 15.67 -14.68 -83.27
N ASN A 3 15.07 -14.15 -82.20
CA ASN A 3 13.70 -13.63 -82.13
C ASN A 3 12.60 -14.60 -81.57
N PRO A 4 11.43 -14.09 -81.16
CA PRO A 4 11.19 -13.38 -79.90
C PRO A 4 9.83 -13.72 -79.27
N TRP A 5 9.71 -13.70 -77.95
CA TRP A 5 8.42 -13.42 -77.31
C TRP A 5 8.62 -12.27 -76.33
N LEU A 6 8.95 -11.11 -76.92
CA LEU A 6 8.80 -9.82 -76.25
C LEU A 6 7.35 -9.39 -76.41
N SER A 7 6.80 -8.90 -75.29
CA SER A 7 5.82 -7.82 -75.26
C SER A 7 4.39 -8.20 -75.61
N SER A 8 3.59 -8.47 -74.56
CA SER A 8 2.47 -7.59 -74.23
C SER A 8 1.74 -8.17 -73.04
N PHE A 9 2.02 -7.67 -71.85
CA PHE A 9 1.01 -7.25 -70.87
C PHE A 9 1.77 -6.47 -69.80
N LEU A 10 2.22 -5.27 -70.20
CA LEU A 10 2.44 -4.19 -69.26
C LEU A 10 1.11 -3.97 -68.50
N LEU A 11 1.23 -3.66 -67.19
CA LEU A 11 0.20 -3.00 -66.38
C LEU A 11 -0.95 -3.87 -65.84
N PHE A 12 -0.65 -4.72 -64.84
CA PHE A 12 -1.46 -4.69 -63.62
C PHE A 12 -0.57 -4.28 -62.45
N LEU A 13 -0.64 -2.98 -62.20
CA LEU A 13 -0.11 -2.30 -61.03
C LEU A 13 -0.61 -2.95 -59.74
N ALA A 14 0.24 -2.87 -58.72
CA ALA A 14 -0.10 -2.96 -57.30
C ALA A 14 -0.63 -4.32 -56.81
N LEU A 15 0.28 -5.20 -56.42
CA LEU A 15 0.30 -5.67 -55.04
C LEU A 15 1.76 -5.75 -54.58
N ALA A 16 2.27 -4.61 -54.16
CA ALA A 16 3.24 -4.60 -53.09
C ALA A 16 2.59 -5.26 -51.87
N SER A 17 2.81 -6.56 -51.69
CA SER A 17 2.93 -7.06 -50.34
C SER A 17 4.30 -7.71 -50.26
N CYS A 18 5.14 -7.06 -49.47
CA CYS A 18 6.27 -7.69 -48.86
C CYS A 18 5.77 -9.00 -48.25
N TYR A 19 5.98 -10.12 -48.93
CA TYR A 19 6.09 -11.44 -48.30
C TYR A 19 7.44 -11.50 -47.55
N VAL A 20 7.73 -10.44 -46.80
CA VAL A 20 8.79 -10.37 -45.83
C VAL A 20 8.09 -10.60 -44.49
N ALA A 21 8.23 -11.84 -44.03
CA ALA A 21 8.17 -12.30 -42.65
C ALA A 21 7.41 -11.40 -41.65
N GLN A 22 6.11 -11.63 -41.52
CA GLN A 22 5.40 -11.36 -40.28
C GLN A 22 4.77 -12.67 -39.80
N LYS A 23 5.40 -13.31 -38.82
CA LYS A 23 4.67 -14.20 -37.94
C LYS A 23 3.65 -13.33 -37.20
N PRO A 24 2.34 -13.60 -37.27
CA PRO A 24 1.45 -13.06 -36.26
C PRO A 24 1.72 -13.85 -34.97
N SER A 25 2.61 -13.35 -34.12
CA SER A 25 2.44 -13.56 -32.70
C SER A 25 1.33 -12.63 -32.22
N SER A 26 0.09 -12.85 -32.67
CA SER A 26 -1.05 -12.31 -31.96
C SER A 26 -1.36 -13.26 -30.81
N ALA A 27 -0.47 -13.27 -29.81
CA ALA A 27 -0.94 -13.42 -28.45
C ALA A 27 -1.85 -12.21 -28.23
N SER A 28 -3.15 -12.41 -28.40
CA SER A 28 -4.18 -11.48 -27.95
C SER A 28 -4.06 -11.38 -26.44
N SER A 29 -3.17 -10.53 -25.92
CA SER A 29 -3.28 -10.03 -24.55
C SER A 29 -4.35 -8.95 -24.58
N SER A 30 -5.60 -9.38 -24.48
CA SER A 30 -6.71 -8.50 -24.17
C SER A 30 -6.40 -7.76 -22.87
N HIS A 31 -6.34 -6.43 -22.93
CA HIS A 31 -6.49 -5.58 -21.76
C HIS A 31 -7.91 -5.76 -21.19
N ASP A 32 -8.01 -6.39 -20.02
CA ASP A 32 -9.04 -6.20 -18.97
C ASP A 32 -8.75 -7.26 -17.89
N GLU A 33 -8.38 -6.99 -16.63
CA GLU A 33 -8.61 -5.88 -15.72
C GLU A 33 -7.31 -5.67 -14.91
N ASN A 34 -6.88 -4.43 -14.67
CA ASN A 34 -5.61 -4.12 -14.00
C ASN A 34 -5.68 -4.48 -12.49
N ARG A 35 -5.42 -5.74 -12.13
CA ARG A 35 -5.25 -6.15 -10.73
C ARG A 35 -3.90 -5.64 -10.23
N ILE A 36 -3.80 -4.33 -9.97
CA ILE A 36 -2.64 -3.71 -9.32
C ILE A 36 -2.53 -4.35 -7.93
N ILE A 37 -1.65 -5.33 -7.74
CA ILE A 37 -1.44 -5.88 -6.40
C ILE A 37 -0.44 -4.96 -5.69
N ARG A 38 -0.85 -4.36 -4.57
CA ARG A 38 0.03 -3.52 -3.76
C ARG A 38 0.76 -4.39 -2.75
N PHE A 39 2.09 -4.39 -2.82
CA PHE A 39 2.94 -5.14 -1.90
C PHE A 39 3.60 -4.26 -0.84
N ASN A 40 3.67 -2.94 -1.03
CA ASN A 40 4.40 -2.04 -0.13
C ASN A 40 3.41 -1.17 0.63
N TYR A 41 3.58 -1.14 1.95
CA TYR A 41 2.79 -0.32 2.85
C TYR A 41 3.71 0.50 3.76
N LYS A 42 3.23 1.68 4.15
CA LYS A 42 3.87 2.55 5.13
C LYS A 42 2.90 2.83 6.26
N ILE A 43 3.35 2.58 7.48
CA ILE A 43 2.60 2.86 8.69
C ILE A 43 3.12 4.16 9.29
N HIS A 44 2.18 5.01 9.66
CA HIS A 44 2.44 6.27 10.35
C HIS A 44 1.73 6.22 11.70
N VAL A 45 2.48 6.42 12.77
CA VAL A 45 1.97 6.51 14.13
C VAL A 45 2.25 7.90 14.66
N ILE A 46 1.20 8.68 14.86
CA ILE A 46 1.28 10.12 15.11
C ILE A 46 0.72 10.43 16.50
N ASN A 47 1.52 11.15 17.31
CA ASN A 47 1.02 11.76 18.52
C ASN A 47 0.23 13.03 18.18
N GLY A 48 -1.10 12.96 18.30
CA GLY A 48 -2.02 14.08 18.07
C GLY A 48 -2.56 14.75 19.33
N PHE A 49 -1.98 14.50 20.51
CA PHE A 49 -2.38 15.17 21.75
C PHE A 49 -2.07 16.67 21.68
N LYS A 50 -2.93 17.48 22.30
CA LYS A 50 -2.78 18.96 22.32
C LYS A 50 -1.76 19.46 23.34
N THR A 51 -1.26 18.57 24.20
CA THR A 51 -0.34 18.93 25.29
C THR A 51 0.82 17.94 25.34
N ASN A 52 1.95 18.41 25.87
CA ASN A 52 3.15 17.62 26.12
C ASN A 52 3.24 17.07 27.55
N LYS A 53 2.15 17.06 28.32
CA LYS A 53 2.19 16.65 29.74
C LYS A 53 2.71 15.22 29.92
N ASN A 54 2.25 14.30 29.06
CA ASN A 54 2.75 12.94 28.97
C ASN A 54 3.06 12.65 27.50
N PRO A 55 4.25 12.12 27.16
CA PRO A 55 4.50 11.65 25.81
C PRO A 55 3.64 10.43 25.49
N LEU A 56 3.49 10.14 24.19
CA LEU A 56 2.99 8.86 23.73
C LEU A 56 4.19 7.92 23.60
N ILE A 57 4.17 6.81 24.32
CA ILE A 57 5.17 5.75 24.16
C ILE A 57 4.50 4.64 23.34
N ILE A 58 5.16 4.20 22.27
CA ILE A 58 4.70 3.07 21.46
C ILE A 58 5.74 1.98 21.40
N HIS A 59 5.32 0.73 21.39
CA HIS A 59 6.18 -0.40 21.05
C HIS A 59 5.50 -1.18 19.94
N CYS A 60 6.11 -1.17 18.75
CA CYS A 60 5.52 -1.80 17.57
C CYS A 60 6.31 -3.04 17.15
N TYR A 61 5.63 -4.08 16.73
CA TYR A 61 6.25 -5.36 16.39
C TYR A 61 5.35 -6.18 15.44
N SER A 62 5.95 -7.15 14.77
CA SER A 62 5.29 -8.24 14.04
C SER A 62 5.60 -9.57 14.72
N ASN A 63 5.24 -10.69 14.08
CA ASN A 63 5.65 -12.02 14.55
C ASN A 63 7.17 -12.24 14.48
N HIS A 64 7.87 -11.53 13.58
CA HIS A 64 9.28 -11.79 13.26
C HIS A 64 10.19 -10.60 13.51
N ASP A 65 9.62 -9.39 13.60
CA ASP A 65 10.37 -8.15 13.71
C ASP A 65 9.87 -7.34 14.90
N ASP A 66 10.75 -7.11 15.87
CA ASP A 66 10.53 -6.11 16.89
C ASP A 66 11.06 -4.75 16.39
N LEU A 67 10.16 -3.77 16.21
CA LEU A 67 10.53 -2.42 15.76
C LEU A 67 10.94 -1.52 16.92
N GLY A 68 10.83 -2.00 18.16
CA GLY A 68 11.27 -1.36 19.38
C GLY A 68 10.27 -0.33 19.95
N GLU A 69 10.67 0.22 21.09
CA GLU A 69 9.94 1.27 21.78
C GLU A 69 10.34 2.66 21.25
N HIS A 70 9.37 3.55 21.04
CA HIS A 70 9.56 4.91 20.57
C HIS A 70 8.77 5.87 21.46
N THR A 71 9.44 6.92 21.94
CA THR A 71 8.81 8.02 22.67
C THR A 71 8.48 9.17 21.71
N LEU A 72 7.19 9.45 21.54
CA LEU A 72 6.66 10.50 20.68
C LEU A 72 6.13 11.66 21.52
N TRP A 73 6.84 12.78 21.48
CA TRP A 73 6.33 14.06 21.99
C TRP A 73 5.22 14.61 21.09
N MET A 74 4.55 15.68 21.50
CA MET A 74 3.46 16.33 20.76
C MET A 74 3.86 16.57 19.30
N ASN A 75 2.98 16.16 18.38
CA ASN A 75 3.19 16.18 16.93
C ASN A 75 4.32 15.28 16.41
N GLY A 76 4.93 14.47 17.28
CA GLY A 76 5.91 13.46 16.92
C GLY A 76 5.28 12.32 16.13
N GLU A 77 6.08 11.71 15.26
CA GLU A 77 5.67 10.62 14.38
C GLU A 77 6.73 9.52 14.39
N PHE A 78 6.28 8.28 14.58
CA PHE A 78 7.04 7.08 14.24
C PHE A 78 6.50 6.53 12.93
N LYS A 79 7.39 6.12 12.03
CA LYS A 79 7.01 5.54 10.75
C LYS A 79 7.91 4.39 10.36
N PHE A 80 7.32 3.38 9.77
CA PHE A 80 8.04 2.26 9.19
C PHE A 80 7.34 1.83 7.90
N HIS A 81 8.10 1.15 7.04
CA HIS A 81 7.59 0.59 5.80
C HIS A 81 7.98 -0.88 5.74
N PHE A 82 7.15 -1.66 5.06
CA PHE A 82 7.39 -3.08 4.89
C PHE A 82 6.80 -3.54 3.56
N ARG A 83 7.19 -4.75 3.17
CA ARG A 83 6.63 -5.47 2.04
C ARG A 83 5.83 -6.65 2.55
N LEU A 84 4.66 -6.89 1.96
CA LEU A 84 3.88 -8.09 2.26
C LEU A 84 4.69 -9.35 1.98
N SER A 85 4.63 -10.29 2.92
CA SER A 85 5.09 -11.65 2.70
C SER A 85 4.11 -12.37 1.77
N MET A 86 4.66 -13.22 0.90
CA MET A 86 3.88 -14.08 -0.01
C MET A 86 3.63 -15.47 0.58
N ILE A 87 4.26 -15.79 1.71
CA ILE A 87 4.26 -17.12 2.32
C ILE A 87 3.37 -17.14 3.57
N GLU A 88 3.35 -16.04 4.31
CA GLU A 88 2.61 -15.90 5.56
C GLU A 88 1.83 -14.59 5.63
N GLU A 89 0.80 -14.56 6.47
CA GLU A 89 -0.03 -13.38 6.67
C GLU A 89 0.78 -12.28 7.38
N THR A 90 0.91 -11.12 6.73
CA THR A 90 1.64 -9.99 7.30
C THR A 90 0.78 -9.23 8.30
N ARG A 91 1.26 -9.13 9.54
CA ARG A 91 0.55 -8.44 10.64
C ARG A 91 1.53 -7.66 11.53
N PHE A 92 1.15 -6.45 11.90
CA PHE A 92 1.87 -5.57 12.81
C PHE A 92 0.93 -5.03 13.88
N TRP A 93 1.41 -5.02 15.12
CA TRP A 93 0.76 -4.47 16.28
C TRP A 93 1.56 -3.31 16.85
N CYS A 94 0.88 -2.42 17.57
CA CYS A 94 1.55 -1.50 18.48
C CYS A 94 0.86 -1.51 19.84
N ASP A 95 1.69 -1.52 20.88
CA ASP A 95 1.31 -1.19 22.25
C ASP A 95 1.45 0.32 22.44
N TRP A 96 0.40 0.94 22.95
CA TRP A 96 0.24 2.38 23.11
C TRP A 96 0.17 2.71 24.59
N THR A 97 1.08 3.54 25.08
CA THR A 97 1.09 4.02 26.47
C THR A 97 1.04 5.55 26.51
N TRP A 98 0.04 6.09 27.20
CA TRP A 98 -0.12 7.52 27.44
C TRP A 98 -0.47 7.78 28.90
N GLY A 99 0.53 8.16 29.70
CA GLY A 99 0.37 8.23 31.15
C GLY A 99 0.01 6.86 31.73
N THR A 100 -1.14 6.76 32.40
CA THR A 100 -1.68 5.51 32.96
C THR A 100 -2.42 4.66 31.93
N LYS A 101 -2.77 5.22 30.77
CA LYS A 101 -3.59 4.56 29.76
C LYS A 101 -2.72 3.65 28.90
N LYS A 102 -3.16 2.41 28.74
CA LYS A 102 -2.51 1.41 27.90
C LYS A 102 -3.51 0.81 26.92
N LYS A 103 -3.12 0.61 25.68
CA LYS A 103 -3.93 -0.06 24.66
C LYS A 103 -3.02 -0.84 23.74
N SER A 104 -3.48 -1.96 23.20
CA SER A 104 -2.79 -2.69 22.13
C SER A 104 -3.72 -2.76 20.93
N THR A 105 -3.21 -2.47 19.74
CA THR A 105 -4.01 -2.53 18.51
C THR A 105 -3.20 -3.07 17.35
N ASP A 106 -3.88 -3.72 16.41
CA ASP A 106 -3.34 -3.91 15.07
C ASP A 106 -3.14 -2.53 14.43
N VAL A 107 -1.96 -2.29 13.86
CA VAL A 107 -1.69 -1.14 13.00
C VAL A 107 -1.63 -1.54 11.53
N PHE A 108 -1.44 -2.83 11.28
CA PHE A 108 -1.65 -3.45 9.99
C PHE A 108 -2.06 -4.91 10.15
N ASN A 109 -3.21 -5.28 9.61
CA ASN A 109 -3.64 -6.66 9.45
C ASN A 109 -3.98 -6.90 7.97
N MET A 110 -3.50 -7.99 7.39
CA MET A 110 -3.76 -8.34 5.99
C MET A 110 -5.26 -8.49 5.68
N ALA A 111 -6.07 -8.91 6.65
CA ALA A 111 -7.53 -9.00 6.48
C ALA A 111 -8.26 -7.65 6.46
N VAL A 112 -7.63 -6.56 6.95
CA VAL A 112 -8.31 -5.28 7.19
C VAL A 112 -7.56 -4.11 6.56
N GLU A 113 -6.38 -3.76 7.08
CA GLU A 113 -5.59 -2.61 6.63
C GLU A 113 -5.03 -2.79 5.22
N TYR A 114 -4.85 -4.03 4.75
CA TYR A 114 -4.53 -4.28 3.34
C TYR A 114 -5.50 -3.53 2.43
N HIS A 115 -6.81 -3.73 2.62
CA HIS A 115 -7.86 -3.11 1.81
C HIS A 115 -8.02 -1.63 2.12
N ASN A 116 -8.03 -1.26 3.40
CA ASN A 116 -8.25 0.14 3.80
C ASN A 116 -7.13 1.06 3.29
N CYS A 117 -5.90 0.60 3.28
CA CYS A 117 -4.73 1.38 2.85
C CYS A 117 -4.33 1.06 1.40
N PHE A 118 -4.98 0.13 0.72
CA PHE A 118 -4.67 -0.22 -0.68
C PHE A 118 -4.63 0.99 -1.63
N PRO A 119 -5.54 1.98 -1.55
CA PRO A 119 -5.55 3.10 -2.50
C PRO A 119 -4.25 3.91 -2.47
N THR A 120 -3.72 4.19 -1.27
CA THR A 120 -2.56 5.09 -1.09
C THR A 120 -1.26 4.36 -0.75
N GLY A 121 -1.35 3.15 -0.19
CA GLY A 121 -0.27 2.42 0.45
C GLY A 121 0.14 2.97 1.81
N ASN A 122 -0.61 3.93 2.36
CA ASN A 122 -0.31 4.53 3.65
C ASN A 122 -1.44 4.22 4.63
N CYS A 123 -1.07 3.78 5.83
CA CYS A 123 -1.97 3.66 6.97
C CYS A 123 -1.54 4.66 8.04
N PHE A 124 -2.39 5.63 8.32
CA PHE A 124 -2.15 6.62 9.35
C PHE A 124 -2.95 6.29 10.60
N TRP A 125 -2.24 6.22 11.72
CA TRP A 125 -2.79 6.07 13.04
C TRP A 125 -2.43 7.30 13.85
N LYS A 126 -3.42 7.94 14.46
CA LYS A 126 -3.24 9.16 15.24
C LYS A 126 -3.94 9.07 16.57
N THR A 127 -3.23 9.39 17.64
CA THR A 127 -3.84 9.49 18.97
C THR A 127 -4.46 10.87 19.19
N ALA A 128 -5.53 10.90 19.98
CA ALA A 128 -6.12 12.11 20.54
C ALA A 128 -6.64 11.78 21.95
N GLU A 129 -7.03 12.79 22.72
CA GLU A 129 -7.42 12.63 24.13
C GLU A 129 -8.58 11.64 24.33
N ASN A 130 -9.45 11.51 23.32
CA ASN A 130 -10.65 10.68 23.37
C ASN A 130 -10.52 9.36 22.59
N GLY A 131 -9.33 9.00 22.09
CA GLY A 131 -9.13 7.72 21.39
C GLY A 131 -8.01 7.69 20.35
N ILE A 132 -8.03 6.62 19.57
CA ILE A 132 -7.09 6.35 18.48
C ILE A 132 -7.87 6.34 17.16
N TYR A 133 -7.36 7.09 16.19
CA TYR A 133 -7.97 7.35 14.90
C TYR A 133 -7.15 6.72 13.78
N PHE A 134 -7.83 6.35 12.71
CA PHE A 134 -7.28 5.79 11.49
C PHE A 134 -7.61 6.68 10.28
N SER A 135 -6.70 6.76 9.33
CA SER A 135 -6.90 7.37 8.00
C SER A 135 -6.01 6.67 6.97
N ASN A 136 -6.42 6.64 5.70
CA ASN A 136 -5.57 6.18 4.60
C ASN A 136 -5.01 7.34 3.75
N ASP A 137 -5.47 8.57 3.97
CA ASP A 137 -5.14 9.77 3.18
C ASP A 137 -4.66 10.95 4.05
N ASN A 138 -4.47 10.71 5.35
CA ASN A 138 -4.07 11.70 6.36
C ASN A 138 -5.05 12.89 6.49
N THR A 139 -6.25 12.78 5.92
CA THR A 139 -7.24 13.88 5.83
C THR A 139 -8.56 13.46 6.47
N ASN A 140 -9.08 12.30 6.09
CA ASN A 140 -10.33 11.75 6.60
C ASN A 140 -10.06 10.78 7.74
N TRP A 141 -10.35 11.19 8.98
CA TRP A 141 -10.02 10.45 10.19
C TRP A 141 -11.25 9.78 10.81
N VAL A 142 -11.15 8.48 11.05
CA VAL A 142 -12.19 7.67 11.70
C VAL A 142 -11.67 7.17 13.04
N LYS A 143 -12.42 7.41 14.12
CA LYS A 143 -12.08 6.84 15.44
C LYS A 143 -12.27 5.33 15.40
N ARG A 144 -11.22 4.57 15.73
CA ARG A 144 -11.25 3.10 15.79
C ARG A 144 -11.30 2.58 17.22
N TYR A 145 -10.64 3.27 18.14
CA TYR A 145 -10.54 2.83 19.53
C TYR A 145 -10.74 3.97 20.51
N LEU A 146 -11.37 3.67 21.64
CA LEU A 146 -11.35 4.53 22.81
C LEU A 146 -10.16 4.15 23.69
N TRP A 147 -9.61 5.14 24.39
CA TRP A 147 -8.73 4.84 25.51
C TRP A 147 -9.52 4.16 26.62
N PRO A 148 -8.91 3.23 27.38
CA PRO A 148 -9.52 2.75 28.60
C PRO A 148 -9.79 3.90 29.57
N PHE A 149 -10.90 3.78 30.30
CA PHE A 149 -11.16 4.67 31.43
C PHE A 149 -10.14 4.38 32.53
N ASP A 150 -9.69 5.44 33.20
CA ASP A 150 -8.90 5.25 34.40
C ASP A 150 -9.87 4.73 35.47
N HIS A 151 -9.68 3.48 35.90
CA HIS A 151 -10.32 3.00 37.12
C HIS A 151 -9.62 3.70 38.28
N VAL A 152 -10.10 4.90 38.62
CA VAL A 152 -9.73 5.55 39.87
C VAL A 152 -10.43 4.75 40.97
N ASN A 153 -9.66 3.91 41.65
CA ASN A 153 -10.04 3.34 42.95
C ASN A 153 -9.97 4.43 44.02
#